data_AF-A0A958ITU9-F1
#
_entry.id   AF-A0A958ITU9-F1
#
_cell.length_a   1.000
_cell.length_b   1.000
_cell.length_c   1.000
_cell.angle_alpha   90.00
_cell.angle_beta   90.00
_cell.angle_gamma   90.00
#
_symmetry.space_group_name_H-M   'P 1'
#
loop_
_entity.id
_entity.type
_entity.pdbx_description
1 polymer ?
#
loop_
_entity_poly.entity_id
_entity_poly.type
_entity_poly.pdbx_seq_one_letter_code
_entity_poly.pdbx_strand_id
1 'polypeptide(L)'
;MSDPKQWSLTELLRHMVQRTPLQLHQQAWGEFLDRYRALIETAISRRCHAWNSRALNLQRRDVVDDVFSSVMAGLVDGDFSALKSFRGSSEGEFRSWLNVVAKRAAGRFLRGRSFERYIGGDDEGGQSDLPDYLLKDYLSDLDEHTQTELYEHIVEVVRREKGGRRGNAERDLHIFLL
;
A
#
# COMPACT_ATOMS: atom_id res chain seq x y z
N MET A 1 -38.42 -11.44 5.99
CA MET A 1 -37.14 -10.80 5.69
C MET A 1 -36.20 -11.91 5.27
N SER A 2 -35.95 -12.09 3.97
CA SER A 2 -35.01 -13.11 3.49
C SER A 2 -33.60 -12.72 3.93
N ASP A 3 -32.87 -13.65 4.55
CA ASP A 3 -31.43 -13.51 4.78
C ASP A 3 -30.75 -13.09 3.47
N PRO A 4 -29.88 -12.06 3.48
CA PRO A 4 -29.16 -11.67 2.28
C PRO A 4 -28.31 -12.86 1.83
N LYS A 5 -28.54 -13.30 0.60
CA LYS A 5 -27.83 -14.41 -0.04
C LYS A 5 -26.32 -14.09 -0.02
N GLN A 6 -25.58 -14.73 0.88
CA GLN A 6 -24.15 -14.53 1.02
C GLN A 6 -23.43 -15.26 -0.15
N TRP A 7 -22.86 -14.53 -1.10
CA TRP A 7 -22.21 -15.12 -2.27
C TRP A 7 -20.88 -15.82 -1.92
N SER A 8 -20.52 -16.89 -2.61
CA SER A 8 -19.13 -17.37 -2.51
C SER A 8 -18.17 -16.30 -3.02
N LEU A 9 -16.91 -16.30 -2.57
CA LEU A 9 -15.90 -15.33 -3.06
C LEU A 9 -15.85 -15.30 -4.59
N THR A 10 -15.86 -16.47 -5.23
CA THR A 10 -15.84 -16.59 -6.70
C THR A 10 -17.05 -15.94 -7.35
N GLU A 11 -18.24 -16.12 -6.78
CA GLU A 11 -19.47 -15.48 -7.28
C GLU A 11 -19.44 -13.97 -7.08
N LEU A 12 -19.00 -13.53 -5.89
CA LEU A 12 -18.86 -12.12 -5.56
C LEU A 12 -17.92 -11.41 -6.55
N LEU A 13 -16.70 -11.93 -6.73
CA LEU A 13 -15.74 -11.38 -7.67
C LEU A 13 -16.25 -11.41 -9.11
N ARG A 14 -16.98 -12.47 -9.50
CA ARG A 14 -17.60 -12.57 -10.83
C ARG A 14 -18.61 -11.45 -11.04
N HIS A 15 -19.50 -11.20 -10.08
CA HIS A 15 -20.52 -10.14 -10.17
C HIS A 15 -19.92 -8.73 -10.14
N MET A 16 -18.81 -8.53 -9.43
CA MET A 16 -18.07 -7.26 -9.44
C MET A 16 -17.38 -6.98 -10.77
N VAL A 17 -16.82 -8.00 -11.44
CA VAL A 17 -15.89 -7.79 -12.56
C VAL A 17 -16.53 -8.00 -13.94
N GLN A 18 -17.54 -8.87 -14.04
CA GLN A 18 -18.19 -9.16 -15.33
C GLN A 18 -19.30 -8.16 -15.63
N ARG A 19 -19.62 -8.04 -16.93
CA ARG A 19 -20.82 -7.32 -17.40
C ARG A 19 -22.08 -8.03 -16.88
N THR A 20 -22.55 -7.58 -15.72
CA THR A 20 -23.78 -8.03 -15.08
C THR A 20 -24.81 -6.90 -15.07
N PRO A 21 -26.11 -7.19 -14.91
CA PRO A 21 -27.12 -6.17 -14.69
C PRO A 21 -26.73 -5.23 -13.56
N LEU A 22 -26.96 -3.92 -13.72
CA LEU A 22 -26.51 -2.88 -12.79
C LEU A 22 -26.91 -3.16 -11.33
N GLN A 23 -28.11 -3.71 -11.11
CA GLN A 23 -28.60 -4.07 -9.77
C GLN A 23 -27.73 -5.15 -9.11
N LEU A 24 -27.34 -6.18 -9.85
CA LEU A 24 -26.46 -7.25 -9.34
C LEU A 24 -25.06 -6.72 -9.07
N HIS A 25 -24.55 -5.85 -9.94
CA HIS A 25 -23.27 -5.20 -9.74
C HIS A 25 -23.26 -4.34 -8.47
N GLN A 26 -24.30 -3.54 -8.23
CA GLN A 26 -24.45 -2.74 -7.01
C GLN A 26 -24.56 -3.60 -5.76
N GLN A 27 -25.33 -4.70 -5.82
CA GLN A 27 -25.41 -5.67 -4.72
C GLN A 27 -24.05 -6.30 -4.42
N ALA A 28 -23.26 -6.61 -5.45
CA ALA A 28 -21.89 -7.14 -5.30
C ALA A 28 -20.98 -6.19 -4.54
N TRP A 29 -20.97 -4.92 -4.94
CA TRP A 29 -20.16 -3.92 -4.26
C TRP A 29 -20.66 -3.64 -2.84
N GLY A 30 -21.97 -3.68 -2.61
CA GLY A 30 -22.54 -3.61 -1.26
C GLY A 30 -22.03 -4.73 -0.37
N GLU A 31 -22.14 -5.98 -0.83
CA GLU A 31 -21.67 -7.14 -0.09
C GLU A 31 -20.14 -7.15 0.12
N PHE A 32 -19.38 -6.73 -0.89
CA PHE A 32 -17.93 -6.54 -0.76
C PHE A 32 -17.60 -5.53 0.35
N LEU A 33 -18.27 -4.38 0.35
CA LEU A 33 -18.05 -3.36 1.38
C LEU A 33 -18.45 -3.87 2.76
N ASP A 34 -19.57 -4.57 2.89
CA ASP A 34 -20.01 -5.15 4.16
C ASP A 34 -18.99 -6.17 4.71
N ARG A 35 -18.37 -6.97 3.84
CA ARG A 35 -17.38 -7.98 4.23
C ARG A 35 -16.00 -7.43 4.55
N TYR A 36 -15.52 -6.45 3.78
CA TYR A 36 -14.10 -6.09 3.76
C TYR A 36 -13.80 -4.65 4.11
N ARG A 37 -14.79 -3.76 4.25
CA ARG A 37 -14.56 -2.37 4.66
C ARG A 37 -13.70 -2.28 5.93
N ALA A 38 -14.14 -2.92 7.00
CA ALA A 38 -13.44 -2.88 8.28
C ALA A 38 -12.01 -3.46 8.18
N LEU A 39 -11.80 -4.46 7.32
CA LEU A 39 -10.47 -5.02 7.07
C LEU A 39 -9.55 -3.98 6.40
N ILE A 40 -10.03 -3.33 5.34
CA ILE A 40 -9.28 -2.30 4.61
C ILE A 40 -8.97 -1.11 5.54
N GLU A 41 -9.98 -0.57 6.22
CA GLU A 41 -9.83 0.55 7.15
C GLU A 41 -8.84 0.23 8.29
N THR A 42 -8.91 -1.00 8.84
CA THR A 42 -7.96 -1.46 9.87
C THR A 42 -6.54 -1.59 9.31
N ALA A 43 -6.38 -2.12 8.10
CA ALA A 43 -5.07 -2.25 7.45
C ALA A 43 -4.42 -0.88 7.21
N ILE A 44 -5.19 0.07 6.70
CA ILE A 44 -4.76 1.47 6.49
C ILE A 44 -4.40 2.10 7.85
N SER A 45 -5.30 2.02 8.83
CA SER A 45 -5.11 2.61 10.16
C SER A 45 -3.84 2.09 10.84
N ARG A 46 -3.59 0.78 10.76
CA ARG A 46 -2.36 0.16 11.28
C ARG A 46 -1.12 0.69 10.57
N ARG A 47 -1.15 0.85 9.25
CA ARG A 47 -0.01 1.40 8.51
C ARG A 47 0.24 2.87 8.84
N CYS A 48 -0.81 3.67 8.94
CA CYS A 48 -0.71 5.07 9.38
C CYS A 48 -0.15 5.19 10.81
N HIS A 49 -0.54 4.28 11.71
CA HIS A 49 0.00 4.23 13.07
C HIS A 49 1.50 3.89 13.08
N ALA A 50 1.92 2.91 12.28
CA ALA A 50 3.34 2.53 12.17
C ALA A 50 4.22 3.70 11.69
N TRP A 51 3.68 4.60 10.86
CA TRP A 51 4.40 5.77 10.35
C TRP A 51 4.68 6.85 11.41
N ASN A 52 4.13 6.72 12.63
CA ASN A 52 4.45 7.48 13.84
C ASN A 52 4.63 9.01 13.68
N SER A 53 3.87 9.66 12.77
CA SER A 53 3.90 11.13 12.67
C SER A 53 2.81 11.74 13.57
N ARG A 54 3.22 12.67 14.45
CA ARG A 54 2.31 13.39 15.35
C ARG A 54 1.20 14.14 14.60
N ALA A 55 1.49 14.64 13.40
CA ALA A 55 0.53 15.33 12.53
C ALA A 55 -0.56 14.40 11.94
N LEU A 56 -0.21 13.16 11.58
CA LEU A 56 -1.18 12.18 11.07
C LEU A 56 -2.17 11.70 12.13
N ASN A 57 -1.83 11.83 13.42
CA ASN A 57 -2.73 11.43 14.49
C ASN A 57 -3.94 12.35 14.64
N LEU A 58 -3.82 13.64 14.29
CA LEU A 58 -4.89 14.64 14.39
C LEU A 58 -5.90 14.53 13.23
N GLN A 59 -5.45 14.12 12.04
CA GLN A 59 -6.28 13.97 10.83
C GLN A 59 -6.48 12.50 10.44
N ARG A 60 -6.37 11.57 11.40
CA ARG A 60 -6.28 10.14 11.11
C ARG A 60 -7.49 9.61 10.35
N ARG A 61 -8.69 10.08 10.71
CA ARG A 61 -9.94 9.64 10.07
C ARG A 61 -9.99 10.07 8.60
N ASP A 62 -9.72 11.35 8.34
CA ASP A 62 -9.73 11.91 6.98
C ASP A 62 -8.69 11.19 6.09
N VAL A 63 -7.50 10.93 6.63
CA VAL A 63 -6.47 10.13 5.93
C VAL A 63 -6.94 8.72 5.61
N VAL A 64 -7.61 8.06 6.56
CA VAL A 64 -8.10 6.70 6.34
C VAL A 64 -9.17 6.70 5.24
N ASP A 65 -10.09 7.67 5.25
CA ASP A 65 -11.15 7.80 4.26
C ASP A 65 -10.59 8.13 2.85
N ASP A 66 -9.58 9.00 2.77
CA ASP A 66 -8.88 9.34 1.52
C ASP A 66 -8.15 8.12 0.93
N VAL A 67 -7.39 7.41 1.77
CA VAL A 67 -6.68 6.20 1.35
C VAL A 67 -7.67 5.10 0.99
N PHE A 68 -8.76 4.93 1.74
CA PHE A 68 -9.80 3.97 1.42
C PHE A 68 -10.39 4.25 0.03
N SER A 69 -10.67 5.52 -0.27
CA SER A 69 -11.13 5.96 -1.59
C SER A 69 -10.10 5.63 -2.69
N SER A 70 -8.80 5.81 -2.41
CA SER A 70 -7.72 5.43 -3.33
C SER A 70 -7.62 3.91 -3.54
N VAL A 71 -7.84 3.10 -2.50
CA VAL A 71 -7.92 1.64 -2.60
C VAL A 71 -9.08 1.24 -3.51
N MET A 72 -10.27 1.80 -3.27
CA MET A 72 -11.46 1.52 -4.08
C MET A 72 -11.25 1.91 -5.55
N ALA A 73 -10.68 3.10 -5.80
CA ALA A 73 -10.31 3.54 -7.14
C ALA A 73 -9.34 2.55 -7.81
N GLY A 74 -8.31 2.11 -7.11
CA GLY A 74 -7.35 1.13 -7.63
C GLY A 74 -7.95 -0.25 -7.92
N LEU A 75 -9.03 -0.65 -7.23
CA LEU A 75 -9.73 -1.91 -7.49
C LEU A 75 -10.59 -1.85 -8.77
N VAL A 76 -11.10 -0.68 -9.13
CA VAL A 76 -11.92 -0.47 -10.33
C VAL A 76 -11.11 -0.04 -11.55
N ASP A 77 -9.92 0.51 -11.33
CA ASP A 77 -9.05 1.03 -12.38
C ASP A 77 -8.64 -0.05 -13.41
N GLY A 78 -8.45 0.40 -14.65
CA GLY A 78 -8.07 -0.47 -15.76
C GLY A 78 -9.05 -1.63 -16.01
N ASP A 79 -10.37 -1.36 -15.93
CA ASP A 79 -11.42 -2.38 -16.07
C ASP A 79 -11.25 -3.53 -15.06
N PHE A 80 -11.15 -3.17 -13.78
CA PHE A 80 -10.98 -4.10 -12.66
C PHE A 80 -9.73 -4.98 -12.76
N SER A 81 -8.65 -4.46 -13.36
CA SER A 81 -7.41 -5.20 -13.65
C SER A 81 -6.82 -5.88 -12.40
N ALA A 82 -6.78 -5.16 -11.27
CA ALA A 82 -6.29 -5.69 -10.00
C ALA A 82 -7.13 -6.88 -9.52
N LEU A 83 -8.46 -6.77 -9.53
CA LEU A 83 -9.35 -7.87 -9.15
C LEU A 83 -9.22 -9.07 -10.10
N LYS A 84 -9.10 -8.83 -11.41
CA LYS A 84 -8.88 -9.86 -12.43
C LYS A 84 -7.53 -10.56 -12.29
N SER A 85 -6.53 -9.90 -11.71
CA SER A 85 -5.20 -10.47 -11.45
C SER A 85 -5.15 -11.37 -10.23
N PHE A 86 -6.13 -11.31 -9.33
CA PHE A 86 -6.18 -12.21 -8.18
C PHE A 86 -6.35 -13.66 -8.65
N ARG A 87 -5.52 -14.56 -8.12
CA ARG A 87 -5.46 -15.99 -8.50
C ARG A 87 -5.79 -16.94 -7.35
N GLY A 88 -6.03 -16.41 -6.15
CA GLY A 88 -6.42 -17.23 -5.00
C GLY A 88 -7.83 -17.78 -5.15
N SER A 89 -8.13 -18.80 -4.35
CA SER A 89 -9.42 -19.52 -4.41
C SER A 89 -10.21 -19.40 -3.11
N SER A 90 -9.57 -18.97 -2.03
CA SER A 90 -10.16 -18.89 -0.70
C SER A 90 -10.35 -17.45 -0.21
N GLU A 91 -11.34 -17.29 0.70
CA GLU A 91 -11.55 -16.05 1.44
C GLU A 91 -10.30 -15.59 2.21
N GLY A 92 -9.54 -16.51 2.80
CA GLY A 92 -8.33 -16.19 3.54
C GLY A 92 -7.25 -15.56 2.66
N GLU A 93 -7.00 -16.13 1.48
CA GLU A 93 -6.05 -15.59 0.50
C GLU A 93 -6.48 -14.22 0.01
N PHE A 94 -7.78 -14.03 -0.24
CA PHE A 94 -8.31 -12.75 -0.69
C PHE A 94 -8.16 -11.65 0.37
N ARG A 95 -8.46 -11.97 1.64
CA ARG A 95 -8.26 -11.04 2.76
C ARG A 95 -6.79 -10.65 2.90
N SER A 96 -5.87 -11.60 2.76
CA SER A 96 -4.43 -11.34 2.79
C SER A 96 -4.00 -10.43 1.65
N TRP A 97 -4.41 -10.76 0.42
CA TRP A 97 -4.14 -9.96 -0.78
C TRP A 97 -4.68 -8.54 -0.65
N LEU A 98 -5.94 -8.39 -0.21
CA LEU A 98 -6.59 -7.09 -0.05
C LEU A 98 -5.92 -6.24 1.03
N ASN A 99 -5.43 -6.87 2.10
CA ASN A 99 -4.64 -6.20 3.13
C ASN A 99 -3.32 -5.65 2.55
N VAL A 100 -2.65 -6.41 1.69
CA VAL A 100 -1.44 -5.92 0.97
C VAL A 100 -1.80 -4.75 0.05
N VAL A 101 -2.88 -4.83 -0.73
CA VAL A 101 -3.35 -3.73 -1.58
C VAL A 101 -3.60 -2.47 -0.75
N ALA A 102 -4.30 -2.59 0.37
CA ALA A 102 -4.62 -1.48 1.27
C ALA A 102 -3.37 -0.84 1.88
N LYS A 103 -2.44 -1.65 2.39
CA LYS A 103 -1.15 -1.18 2.94
C LYS A 103 -0.31 -0.46 1.89
N ARG A 104 -0.25 -0.99 0.66
CA ARG A 104 0.49 -0.37 -0.45
C ARG A 104 -0.10 0.97 -0.85
N ALA A 105 -1.43 1.09 -0.90
CA ALA A 105 -2.11 2.35 -1.14
C ALA A 105 -1.83 3.37 -0.02
N ALA A 106 -1.92 2.95 1.25
CA ALA A 106 -1.57 3.80 2.39
C ALA A 106 -0.12 4.28 2.32
N GLY A 107 0.83 3.39 2.03
CA GLY A 107 2.24 3.75 1.86
C GLY A 107 2.47 4.75 0.72
N ARG A 108 1.82 4.58 -0.44
CA ARG A 108 1.89 5.54 -1.55
C ARG A 108 1.35 6.91 -1.15
N PHE A 109 0.20 6.96 -0.51
CA PHE A 109 -0.43 8.19 -0.06
C PHE A 109 0.45 8.93 0.97
N LEU A 110 0.94 8.22 1.97
CA LEU A 110 1.81 8.78 3.01
C LEU A 110 3.12 9.32 2.43
N ARG A 111 3.73 8.60 1.47
CA ARG A 111 4.92 9.09 0.75
C ARG A 111 4.63 10.37 -0.05
N GLY A 112 3.53 10.40 -0.79
CA GLY A 112 3.12 11.58 -1.56
C GLY A 112 2.94 12.80 -0.65
N ARG A 113 2.29 12.62 0.50
CA ARG A 113 2.04 13.70 1.47
C ARG A 113 3.30 14.16 2.20
N SER A 114 4.20 13.23 2.53
CA SER A 114 5.53 13.56 3.06
C SER A 114 6.37 14.35 2.05
N PHE A 115 6.31 13.96 0.77
CA PHE A 115 7.01 14.63 -0.32
C PHE A 115 6.44 16.02 -0.62
N GLU A 116 5.11 16.17 -0.66
CA GLU A 116 4.43 17.46 -0.80
C GLU A 116 4.75 18.39 0.36
N ARG A 117 4.82 17.90 1.61
CA ARG A 117 5.27 18.70 2.75
C ARG A 117 6.74 19.11 2.64
N TYR A 118 7.59 18.24 2.09
CA TYR A 118 9.01 18.51 1.89
C TYR A 118 9.28 19.54 0.78
N ILE A 119 8.57 19.45 -0.35
CA ILE A 119 8.66 20.42 -1.45
C ILE A 119 7.90 21.72 -1.14
N GLY A 120 6.82 21.63 -0.36
CA GLY A 120 5.93 22.75 -0.03
C GLY A 120 6.50 23.77 0.97
N GLY A 121 7.65 23.49 1.60
CA GLY A 121 8.42 24.49 2.33
C GLY A 121 7.67 25.19 3.47
N ASP A 122 7.25 24.45 4.49
CA ASP A 122 7.15 25.03 5.85
C ASP A 122 8.51 24.83 6.53
N ASP A 123 9.54 25.51 6.00
CA ASP A 123 10.85 25.62 6.63
C ASP A 123 10.81 26.70 7.71
N GLU A 124 10.30 26.34 8.87
CA GLU A 124 10.72 26.98 10.12
C GLU A 124 11.60 26.01 10.90
N GLY A 125 12.87 25.91 10.46
CA GLY A 125 14.01 25.59 11.31
C GLY A 125 13.91 24.27 12.09
N GLY A 126 14.18 23.15 11.41
CA GLY A 126 14.33 21.86 12.09
C GLY A 126 14.99 20.82 11.21
N GLN A 127 16.29 20.61 11.46
CA GLN A 127 17.14 19.48 11.08
C GLN A 127 16.51 18.41 10.16
N SER A 128 17.08 18.32 8.95
CA SER A 128 16.82 17.31 7.92
C SER A 128 17.14 15.89 8.38
N ASP A 129 16.33 15.35 9.30
CA ASP A 129 16.39 13.94 9.67
C ASP A 129 15.16 13.26 9.05
N LEU A 130 15.33 12.71 7.84
CA LEU A 130 14.53 11.57 7.45
C LEU A 130 14.75 10.52 8.54
N PRO A 131 13.74 10.15 9.34
CA PRO A 131 14.00 9.26 10.45
C PRO A 131 14.43 7.90 9.92
N ASP A 132 15.53 7.32 10.43
CA ASP A 132 16.07 6.02 9.96
C ASP A 132 15.02 4.89 9.90
N TYR A 133 14.00 4.95 10.76
CA TYR A 133 12.90 3.99 10.76
C TYR A 133 12.05 4.04 9.47
N LEU A 134 11.99 5.17 8.79
CA LEU A 134 11.22 5.38 7.57
C LEU A 134 11.84 4.69 6.36
N LEU A 135 13.17 4.67 6.28
CA LEU A 135 13.90 3.96 5.24
C LEU A 135 13.86 2.44 5.49
N LYS A 136 13.99 2.01 6.75
CA LYS A 136 13.97 0.59 7.12
C LYS A 136 12.58 -0.05 6.95
N ASP A 137 11.51 0.68 7.31
CA ASP A 137 10.12 0.29 7.03
C ASP A 137 9.78 0.36 5.54
N TYR A 138 10.47 1.22 4.77
CA TYR A 138 10.33 1.29 3.32
C TYR A 138 10.92 0.06 2.65
N LEU A 139 12.14 -0.32 3.04
CA LEU A 139 12.86 -1.47 2.49
C LEU A 139 12.15 -2.79 2.81
N SER A 140 11.62 -2.95 4.02
CA SER A 140 10.93 -4.18 4.45
C SER A 140 9.53 -4.39 3.84
N ASP A 141 8.92 -3.36 3.26
CA ASP A 141 7.60 -3.43 2.60
C ASP A 141 7.68 -3.70 1.08
N LEU A 142 8.88 -3.64 0.49
CA LEU A 142 9.12 -3.98 -0.90
C LEU A 142 9.05 -5.50 -1.07
N ASP A 143 8.48 -5.97 -2.19
CA ASP A 143 8.66 -7.38 -2.55
C ASP A 143 10.14 -7.64 -2.88
N GLU A 144 10.56 -8.90 -2.71
CA GLU A 144 11.95 -9.36 -2.84
C GLU A 144 12.60 -8.92 -4.16
N HIS A 145 11.80 -8.86 -5.23
CA HIS A 145 12.26 -8.41 -6.54
C HIS A 145 12.58 -6.90 -6.54
N THR A 146 11.68 -6.07 -6.01
CA THR A 146 11.90 -4.62 -5.91
C THR A 146 13.03 -4.27 -4.94
N GLN A 147 13.20 -5.04 -3.85
CA GLN A 147 14.36 -4.90 -2.96
C GLN A 147 15.67 -5.13 -3.72
N THR A 148 15.70 -6.16 -4.57
CA THR A 148 16.88 -6.53 -5.36
C THR A 148 17.22 -5.45 -6.38
N GLU A 149 16.24 -4.94 -7.13
CA GLU A 149 16.47 -3.86 -8.10
C GLU A 149 16.95 -2.56 -7.43
N LEU A 150 16.37 -2.21 -6.29
CA LEU A 150 16.78 -1.03 -5.54
C LEU A 150 18.21 -1.19 -5.00
N TYR A 151 18.55 -2.39 -4.50
CA TYR A 151 19.90 -2.73 -4.08
C TYR A 151 20.91 -2.62 -5.22
N GLU A 152 20.62 -3.21 -6.37
CA GLU A 152 21.47 -3.13 -7.56
C GLU A 152 21.69 -1.68 -8.01
N HIS A 153 20.62 -0.89 -8.03
CA HIS A 153 20.70 0.52 -8.39
C HIS A 153 21.54 1.34 -7.40
N ILE A 154 21.34 1.13 -6.09
CA ILE A 154 22.14 1.81 -5.06
C ILE A 154 23.61 1.41 -5.16
N VAL A 155 23.90 0.12 -5.36
CA VAL A 155 25.26 -0.39 -5.56
C VAL A 155 25.89 0.23 -6.80
N GLU A 156 25.15 0.34 -7.90
CA GLU A 156 25.62 0.96 -9.15
C GLU A 156 25.95 2.45 -8.98
N VAL A 157 25.05 3.21 -8.32
CA VAL A 157 25.27 4.63 -8.01
C VAL A 157 26.49 4.81 -7.11
N VAL A 158 26.63 3.99 -6.06
CA VAL A 158 27.79 4.03 -5.15
C VAL A 158 29.09 3.68 -5.87
N ARG A 159 29.07 2.69 -6.78
CA ARG A 159 30.23 2.33 -7.62
C ARG A 159 30.63 3.46 -8.56
N ARG A 160 29.65 4.16 -9.13
CA ARG A 160 29.84 5.29 -10.06
C ARG A 160 30.43 6.51 -9.34
N GLU A 161 29.94 6.82 -8.14
CA GLU A 161 30.40 7.95 -7.33
C GLU A 161 31.78 7.73 -6.69
N LYS A 162 32.15 6.49 -6.32
CA LYS A 162 33.39 6.20 -5.58
C LYS A 162 34.64 5.88 -6.42
N GLY A 163 34.58 6.04 -7.75
CA GLY A 163 35.78 6.10 -8.61
C GLY A 163 36.88 5.08 -8.26
N GLY A 164 36.53 3.79 -8.15
CA GLY A 164 37.52 2.70 -8.06
C GLY A 164 38.17 2.43 -6.69
N ARG A 165 37.82 3.11 -5.61
CA ARG A 165 38.26 2.67 -4.26
C ARG A 165 37.31 1.59 -3.75
N ARG A 166 37.75 0.33 -3.81
CA ARG A 166 37.16 -0.85 -3.12
C ARG A 166 37.12 -0.61 -1.60
N GLY A 167 36.20 0.22 -1.13
CA GLY A 167 35.92 0.44 0.29
C GLY A 167 34.68 -0.34 0.70
N ASN A 168 34.65 -0.74 1.97
CA ASN A 168 33.63 -1.57 2.65
C ASN A 168 32.15 -1.17 2.46
N ALA A 169 31.81 -0.16 1.67
CA ALA A 169 30.45 0.35 1.47
C ALA A 169 29.46 -0.70 0.95
N GLU A 170 29.86 -1.61 0.05
CA GLU A 170 28.98 -2.72 -0.36
C GLU A 170 28.68 -3.68 0.80
N ARG A 171 29.68 -3.94 1.64
CA ARG A 171 29.55 -4.83 2.80
C ARG A 171 28.69 -4.19 3.88
N ASP A 172 28.85 -2.87 4.09
CA ASP A 172 28.07 -2.09 5.03
C ASP A 172 26.61 -1.92 4.56
N LEU A 173 26.39 -1.75 3.25
CA LEU A 173 25.04 -1.76 2.64
C LEU A 173 24.35 -3.12 2.82
N HIS A 174 25.08 -4.21 2.63
CA HIS A 174 24.55 -5.56 2.82
C HIS A 174 24.19 -5.85 4.29
N ILE A 175 24.97 -5.31 5.25
CA ILE A 175 24.67 -5.41 6.69
C ILE A 175 23.46 -4.55 7.09
N PHE A 176 23.24 -3.42 6.42
CA PHE A 176 22.11 -2.53 6.72
C PHE A 176 20.77 -3.02 6.17
N LEU A 177 20.81 -3.89 5.15
CA LEU A 177 19.63 -4.39 4.40
C LEU A 177 19.15 -5.79 4.81
N LEU A 178 19.91 -6.51 5.64
CA LEU A 178 19.51 -7.76 6.31
C LEU A 178 18.93 -7.48 7.71
#